data_AF-A0A7R9FTD3-F1
#
_entry.id   AF-A0A7R9FTD3-F1
#
_cell.length_a   1.000
_cell.length_b   1.000
_cell.length_c   1.000
_cell.angle_alpha   90.00
_cell.angle_beta   90.00
_cell.angle_gamma   90.00
#
_symmetry.space_group_name_H-M   'P 1'
#
loop_
_entity.id
_entity.type
_entity.pdbx_description
1 polymer ?
#
loop_
_entity_poly.entity_id
_entity_poly.type
_entity_poly.pdbx_seq_one_letter_code
_entity_poly.pdbx_strand_id
1 'polypeptide(L)'
;MTDPSLQASFAQDVVLLKLVGMNPVVVHGGGPQIENALQRLGKKGEFVQGMRVTDAETMEVVQWVLAGEVQQDIVALINQAGGKAVGLTGHDGAMIHAQKLRMPDLQNPQMEHDVGQVGDIISIDPSVVKALQDDAFIPVISPVGYGADGQSSEKPVNKRASPGERRLQILQTLAQLLEKPGTERITTAALARQLQVSEAALYRHFASKAQMFEALIDFIEDTVFALINQINQAEQNPAQPDAQSAQQGRAQALRIAAMLLQFAEKNPGMTRILTGEALVLENERLQERILLFFDKFEAALRQNLRVAAAQSATPTVYANQRAALISATIQGCLLRYCRSGFKRLPTEDMAQNLQLLV
;
A
#
# COMPACT_ATOMS: atom_id res chain seq x y z
N MET A 1 -2.02 17.78 17.15
CA MET A 1 -1.66 16.97 18.33
C MET A 1 -0.38 17.53 18.91
N THR A 2 -0.38 18.00 20.16
CA THR A 2 0.73 18.74 20.78
C THR A 2 1.45 17.96 21.89
N ASP A 3 0.94 16.79 22.27
CA ASP A 3 1.56 15.91 23.26
C ASP A 3 2.65 15.05 22.59
N PRO A 4 3.93 15.17 23.01
CA PRO A 4 5.03 14.41 22.42
C PRO A 4 4.86 12.88 22.54
N SER A 5 4.23 12.39 23.61
CA SER A 5 4.02 10.95 23.80
C SER A 5 3.03 10.38 22.78
N LEU A 6 1.96 11.13 22.49
CA LEU A 6 0.98 10.77 21.46
C LEU A 6 1.57 10.90 20.05
N GLN A 7 2.44 11.88 19.81
CA GLN A 7 3.17 12.02 18.54
C GLN A 7 4.08 10.83 18.25
N ALA A 8 4.83 10.35 19.26
CA ALA A 8 5.65 9.17 19.13
C ALA A 8 4.82 7.89 18.92
N SER A 9 3.73 7.72 19.67
CA SER A 9 2.79 6.60 19.50
C SER A 9 2.19 6.57 18.10
N PHE A 10 1.73 7.72 17.60
CA PHE A 10 1.18 7.84 16.25
C PHE A 10 2.19 7.45 15.18
N ALA A 11 3.45 7.88 15.31
CA ALA A 11 4.50 7.52 14.36
C ALA A 11 4.76 6.00 14.35
N GLN A 12 4.81 5.37 15.53
CA GLN A 12 4.96 3.92 15.65
C GLN A 12 3.79 3.16 15.03
N ASP A 13 2.56 3.62 15.24
CA ASP A 13 1.36 3.02 14.65
C ASP A 13 1.38 3.12 13.12
N VAL A 14 1.76 4.29 12.57
CA VAL A 14 1.88 4.49 11.11
C VAL A 14 2.94 3.57 10.51
N VAL A 15 4.09 3.40 11.18
CA VAL A 15 5.12 2.45 10.73
C VAL A 15 4.63 1.01 10.82
N LEU A 16 3.94 0.64 11.90
CA LEU A 16 3.35 -0.69 12.06
C LEU A 16 2.39 -0.99 10.91
N LEU A 17 1.50 -0.05 10.55
CA LEU A 17 0.58 -0.19 9.42
C LEU A 17 1.33 -0.47 8.10
N LYS A 18 2.45 0.22 7.85
CA LYS A 18 3.29 -0.03 6.67
C LYS A 18 3.94 -1.42 6.73
N LEU A 19 4.49 -1.81 7.88
CA LEU A 19 5.14 -3.11 8.07
C LEU A 19 4.17 -4.29 7.92
N VAL A 20 2.91 -4.13 8.32
CA VAL A 20 1.87 -5.16 8.10
C VAL A 20 1.30 -5.12 6.68
N GLY A 21 1.88 -4.32 5.76
CA GLY A 21 1.53 -4.26 4.35
C GLY A 21 0.29 -3.43 4.04
N MET A 22 0.00 -2.40 4.84
CA MET A 22 -0.92 -1.32 4.44
C MET A 22 -0.11 -0.16 3.84
N ASN A 23 -0.76 0.73 3.09
CA ASN A 23 -0.12 1.91 2.52
C ASN A 23 -0.68 3.19 3.16
N PRO A 24 -0.30 3.50 4.42
CA PRO A 24 -0.81 4.69 5.10
C PRO A 24 -0.39 5.96 4.36
N VAL A 25 -1.29 6.93 4.31
CA VAL A 25 -1.05 8.32 3.89
C VAL A 25 -1.46 9.21 5.05
N VAL A 26 -0.53 10.04 5.52
CA VAL A 26 -0.77 10.95 6.63
C VAL A 26 -1.15 12.31 6.06
N VAL A 27 -2.27 12.88 6.49
CA VAL A 27 -2.63 14.29 6.25
C VAL A 27 -2.68 14.98 7.60
N HIS A 28 -2.05 16.15 7.70
CA HIS A 28 -1.95 16.86 8.98
C HIS A 28 -2.48 18.29 8.91
N GLY A 29 -2.83 18.84 10.08
CA GLY A 29 -3.08 20.26 10.26
C GLY A 29 -1.91 20.94 11.00
N GLY A 30 -2.12 22.18 11.44
CA GLY A 30 -1.12 22.93 12.22
C GLY A 30 -1.68 24.18 12.89
N GLY A 31 -2.98 24.21 13.20
CA GLY A 31 -3.67 25.41 13.70
C GLY A 31 -2.95 26.12 14.86
N PRO A 32 -2.61 25.41 15.96
CA PRO A 32 -1.89 26.00 17.09
C PRO A 32 -0.49 26.54 16.74
N GLN A 33 0.24 25.83 15.88
CA GLN A 33 1.58 26.24 15.43
C GLN A 33 1.53 27.49 14.56
N ILE A 34 0.54 27.57 13.66
CA ILE A 34 0.31 28.76 12.82
C ILE A 34 0.01 29.97 13.70
N GLU A 35 -0.86 29.81 14.70
CA GLU A 35 -1.22 30.89 15.63
C GLU A 35 0.01 31.42 16.39
N ASN A 36 0.84 30.52 16.90
CA ASN A 36 2.09 30.88 17.58
C ASN A 36 3.07 31.61 16.66
N ALA A 37 3.19 31.19 15.39
CA ALA A 37 4.05 31.84 14.41
C ALA A 37 3.56 33.25 14.07
N LEU A 38 2.25 33.44 13.86
CA LEU A 38 1.66 34.75 13.61
C LEU A 38 1.88 35.70 14.80
N GLN A 39 1.67 35.24 16.03
CA GLN A 39 1.91 36.05 17.23
C GLN A 39 3.37 36.50 17.36
N ARG A 40 4.34 35.62 17.05
CA ARG A 40 5.77 35.96 17.05
C ARG A 40 6.12 37.04 16.02
N LEU A 41 5.39 37.09 14.91
CA LEU A 41 5.52 38.12 13.88
C LEU A 41 4.68 39.37 14.17
N GLY A 42 4.03 39.44 15.35
CA GLY A 42 3.20 40.58 15.75
C GLY A 42 1.84 40.65 15.05
N LYS A 43 1.45 39.58 14.35
CA LYS A 43 0.15 39.47 13.68
C LYS A 43 -0.89 38.80 14.57
N LYS A 44 -2.13 39.28 14.49
CA LYS A 44 -3.29 38.65 15.14
C LYS A 44 -4.01 37.76 14.14
N GLY A 45 -4.35 36.55 14.53
CA GLY A 45 -5.25 35.71 13.73
C GLY A 45 -6.66 36.29 13.72
N GLU A 46 -7.18 36.60 12.54
CA GLU A 46 -8.58 37.00 12.35
C GLU A 46 -9.40 35.80 11.89
N PHE A 47 -10.65 35.70 12.38
CA PHE A 47 -11.54 34.60 12.06
C PHE A 47 -12.95 35.13 11.75
N VAL A 48 -13.56 34.57 10.72
CA VAL A 48 -14.97 34.82 10.34
C VAL A 48 -15.66 33.47 10.26
N GLN A 49 -16.76 33.30 11.01
CA GLN A 49 -17.55 32.05 11.03
C GLN A 49 -16.70 30.76 11.22
N GLY A 50 -15.64 30.84 12.04
CA GLY A 50 -14.75 29.72 12.31
C GLY A 50 -13.64 29.48 11.27
N MET A 51 -13.64 30.24 10.17
CA MET A 51 -12.58 30.21 9.15
C MET A 51 -11.57 31.32 9.40
N ARG A 52 -10.27 31.01 9.26
CA ARG A 52 -9.20 32.00 9.39
C ARG A 52 -9.19 32.90 8.16
N VAL A 53 -9.23 34.22 8.37
CA VAL A 53 -8.98 35.18 7.31
C VAL A 53 -7.49 35.11 6.96
N THR A 54 -7.19 34.78 5.71
CA THR A 54 -5.83 34.45 5.28
C THR A 54 -5.42 35.38 4.13
N ASP A 55 -4.84 36.53 4.45
CA ASP A 55 -4.22 37.42 3.44
C ASP A 55 -2.92 36.81 2.87
N ALA A 56 -2.29 37.49 1.90
CA ALA A 56 -1.09 36.97 1.23
C ALA A 56 0.07 36.70 2.19
N GLU A 57 0.35 37.62 3.11
CA GLU A 57 1.44 37.48 4.08
C GLU A 57 1.11 36.42 5.14
N THR A 58 -0.15 36.29 5.54
CA THR A 58 -0.63 35.22 6.41
C THR A 58 -0.51 33.87 5.72
N MET A 59 -0.78 33.79 4.41
CA MET A 59 -0.61 32.56 3.65
C MET A 59 0.86 32.12 3.61
N GLU A 60 1.82 33.04 3.44
CA GLU A 60 3.25 32.70 3.49
C GLU A 60 3.62 32.04 4.82
N VAL A 61 3.14 32.57 5.94
CA VAL A 61 3.34 31.98 7.28
C VAL A 61 2.68 30.62 7.39
N VAL A 62 1.44 30.47 6.88
CA VAL A 62 0.73 29.18 6.88
C VAL A 62 1.49 28.12 6.09
N GLN A 63 1.98 28.45 4.89
CA GLN A 63 2.76 27.52 4.07
C GLN A 63 4.05 27.11 4.77
N TRP A 64 4.78 28.08 5.31
CA TRP A 64 6.02 27.80 6.04
C TRP A 64 5.78 26.88 7.24
N VAL A 65 4.80 27.19 8.09
CA VAL A 65 4.54 26.39 9.30
C VAL A 65 4.06 24.99 8.93
N LEU A 66 3.13 24.85 7.98
CA LEU A 66 2.60 23.54 7.62
C LEU A 66 3.66 22.67 6.93
N ALA A 67 4.31 23.17 5.87
CA ALA A 67 5.21 22.36 5.05
C ALA A 67 6.66 22.33 5.60
N GLY A 68 7.11 23.42 6.20
CA GLY A 68 8.50 23.60 6.64
C GLY A 68 8.76 23.19 8.10
N GLU A 69 7.75 23.23 8.98
CA GLU A 69 7.91 22.88 10.40
C GLU A 69 7.11 21.62 10.74
N VAL A 70 5.78 21.70 10.76
CA VAL A 70 4.93 20.60 11.26
C VAL A 70 5.08 19.32 10.43
N GLN A 71 5.10 19.44 9.10
CA GLN A 71 5.33 18.30 8.23
C GLN A 71 6.68 17.64 8.49
N GLN A 72 7.74 18.44 8.64
CA GLN A 72 9.09 17.93 8.82
C GLN A 72 9.23 17.22 10.17
N ASP A 73 8.58 17.72 11.21
CA ASP A 73 8.52 17.04 12.51
C ASP A 73 7.85 15.66 12.40
N ILE A 74 6.71 15.56 11.70
CA ILE A 74 6.01 14.29 11.49
C ILE A 74 6.87 13.32 10.66
N VAL A 75 7.49 13.81 9.59
CA VAL A 75 8.42 13.02 8.77
C VAL A 75 9.58 12.50 9.61
N ALA A 76 10.17 13.35 10.45
CA ALA A 76 11.26 12.97 11.34
C ALA A 76 10.83 11.90 12.35
N LEU A 77 9.66 12.04 12.96
CA LEU A 77 9.12 11.05 13.91
C LEU A 77 8.89 9.68 13.26
N ILE A 78 8.29 9.65 12.06
CA ILE A 78 8.07 8.40 11.31
C ILE A 78 9.41 7.75 10.93
N ASN A 79 10.39 8.55 10.49
CA ASN A 79 11.73 8.04 10.16
C ASN A 79 12.45 7.51 11.40
N GLN A 80 12.35 8.18 12.54
CA GLN A 80 12.91 7.71 13.83
C GLN A 80 12.26 6.41 14.29
N ALA A 81 10.96 6.21 14.02
CA ALA A 81 10.25 4.97 14.30
C ALA A 81 10.59 3.82 13.31
N GLY A 82 11.46 4.06 12.32
CA GLY A 82 11.93 3.05 11.35
C GLY A 82 11.14 3.02 10.04
N GLY A 83 10.22 3.96 9.82
CA GLY A 83 9.55 4.16 8.54
C GLY A 83 10.41 4.91 7.52
N LYS A 84 9.88 5.06 6.30
CA LYS A 84 10.44 5.93 5.26
C LYS A 84 9.39 6.98 4.88
N ALA A 85 9.37 8.11 5.56
CA ALA A 85 8.41 9.18 5.29
C ALA A 85 8.94 10.20 4.26
N VAL A 86 8.03 10.72 3.43
CA VAL A 86 8.30 11.81 2.48
C VAL A 86 7.23 12.89 2.66
N GLY A 87 7.67 14.12 2.89
CA GLY A 87 6.79 15.29 2.99
C GLY A 87 6.35 15.77 1.60
N LEU A 88 5.05 16.04 1.43
CA LEU A 88 4.45 16.61 0.22
C LEU A 88 3.47 17.73 0.56
N THR A 89 3.38 18.72 -0.29
CA THR A 89 2.32 19.73 -0.29
C THR A 89 1.37 19.44 -1.45
N GLY A 90 0.21 20.11 -1.48
CA GLY A 90 -0.69 20.02 -2.64
C GLY A 90 -0.09 20.60 -3.94
N HIS A 91 1.01 21.35 -3.87
CA HIS A 91 1.74 21.85 -5.02
C HIS A 91 2.58 20.76 -5.71
N ASP A 92 3.06 19.77 -4.94
CA ASP A 92 3.92 18.72 -5.45
C ASP A 92 3.13 17.84 -6.42
N GLY A 93 3.56 17.85 -7.69
CA GLY A 93 2.85 17.17 -8.77
C GLY A 93 1.48 17.78 -9.12
N ALA A 94 1.18 19.00 -8.65
CA ALA A 94 -0.16 19.60 -8.71
C ALA A 94 -1.25 18.69 -8.11
N MET A 95 -0.94 18.07 -6.97
CA MET A 95 -1.79 17.08 -6.33
C MET A 95 -3.16 17.63 -5.89
N ILE A 96 -3.23 18.83 -5.33
CA ILE A 96 -4.50 19.40 -4.81
C ILE A 96 -4.80 20.68 -5.57
N HIS A 97 -5.86 20.67 -6.39
CA HIS A 97 -6.37 21.88 -7.05
C HIS A 97 -7.50 22.47 -6.21
N ALA A 98 -7.43 23.77 -5.95
CA ALA A 98 -8.42 24.48 -5.16
C ALA A 98 -8.91 25.75 -5.87
N GLN A 99 -10.13 26.16 -5.55
CA GLN A 99 -10.68 27.48 -5.89
C GLN A 99 -10.93 28.26 -4.63
N LYS A 100 -10.86 29.59 -4.71
CA LYS A 100 -11.18 30.47 -3.59
C LYS A 100 -12.59 30.16 -3.05
N LEU A 101 -12.68 29.99 -1.74
CA LEU A 101 -13.92 29.70 -1.02
C LEU A 101 -14.81 30.95 -1.10
N ARG A 102 -16.04 30.76 -1.56
CA ARG A 102 -17.10 31.77 -1.42
C ARG A 102 -17.88 31.43 -0.16
N MET A 103 -17.69 32.21 0.90
CA MET A 103 -18.29 31.91 2.20
C MET A 103 -19.56 32.77 2.41
N PRO A 104 -20.77 32.22 2.22
CA PRO A 104 -21.99 32.96 2.52
C PRO A 104 -22.13 33.20 4.03
N ASP A 105 -22.78 34.30 4.38
CA ASP A 105 -23.10 34.62 5.77
C ASP A 105 -24.18 33.67 6.31
N LEU A 106 -24.01 33.18 7.55
CA LEU A 106 -24.94 32.23 8.17
C LEU A 106 -26.33 32.82 8.44
N GLN A 107 -26.44 34.13 8.60
CA GLN A 107 -27.67 34.85 8.91
C GLN A 107 -28.27 35.50 7.67
N ASN A 108 -27.44 35.86 6.68
CA ASN A 108 -27.88 36.46 5.43
C ASN A 108 -27.23 35.79 4.20
N PRO A 109 -27.90 34.83 3.56
CA PRO A 109 -27.37 34.12 2.39
C PRO A 109 -27.05 34.99 1.16
N GLN A 110 -27.46 36.27 1.14
CA GLN A 110 -27.11 37.22 0.07
C GLN A 110 -25.79 37.98 0.32
N MET A 111 -25.19 37.82 1.50
CA MET A 111 -23.91 38.40 1.86
C MET A 111 -22.82 37.32 1.82
N GLU A 112 -21.66 37.64 1.27
CA GLU A 112 -20.47 36.77 1.26
C GLU A 112 -19.34 37.44 2.05
N HIS A 113 -18.58 36.63 2.78
CA HIS A 113 -17.38 37.02 3.50
C HIS A 113 -16.14 36.66 2.68
N ASP A 114 -15.23 37.63 2.46
CA ASP A 114 -13.91 37.35 1.90
C ASP A 114 -12.96 36.91 3.01
N VAL A 115 -12.65 35.61 3.04
CA VAL A 115 -11.71 35.01 3.99
C VAL A 115 -10.29 34.89 3.43
N GLY A 116 -10.00 35.53 2.30
CA GLY A 116 -8.67 35.53 1.68
C GLY A 116 -8.36 34.22 0.95
N GLN A 117 -7.12 33.74 1.06
CA GLN A 117 -6.58 32.57 0.37
C GLN A 117 -7.02 31.23 1.01
N VAL A 118 -8.32 31.11 1.28
CA VAL A 118 -8.97 29.89 1.73
C VAL A 118 -9.74 29.32 0.54
N GLY A 119 -9.75 28.00 0.38
CA GLY A 119 -10.34 27.39 -0.82
C GLY A 119 -11.02 26.05 -0.62
N ASP A 120 -11.90 25.74 -1.56
CA ASP A 120 -12.52 24.42 -1.75
C ASP A 120 -11.70 23.60 -2.74
N ILE A 121 -11.55 22.30 -2.45
CA ILE A 121 -10.87 21.36 -3.34
C ILE A 121 -11.75 21.11 -4.56
N ILE A 122 -11.21 21.38 -5.76
CA ILE A 122 -11.85 21.09 -7.05
C ILE A 122 -11.53 19.66 -7.49
N SER A 123 -10.26 19.26 -7.37
CA SER A 123 -9.78 17.96 -7.81
C SER A 123 -8.50 17.55 -7.09
N ILE A 124 -8.25 16.23 -7.06
CA ILE A 124 -7.03 15.63 -6.51
C ILE A 124 -6.39 14.73 -7.57
N ASP A 125 -5.12 14.95 -7.88
CA ASP A 125 -4.28 14.03 -8.66
C ASP A 125 -3.37 13.22 -7.72
N PRO A 126 -3.69 11.95 -7.44
CA PRO A 126 -2.93 11.14 -6.50
C PRO A 126 -1.66 10.53 -7.11
N SER A 127 -1.27 10.88 -8.34
CA SER A 127 -0.17 10.20 -9.06
C SER A 127 1.15 10.21 -8.28
N VAL A 128 1.50 11.33 -7.66
CA VAL A 128 2.72 11.44 -6.83
C VAL A 128 2.64 10.57 -5.57
N VAL A 129 1.47 10.49 -4.94
CA VAL A 129 1.22 9.66 -3.75
C VAL A 129 1.34 8.18 -4.11
N LYS A 130 0.74 7.78 -5.24
CA LYS A 130 0.80 6.40 -5.73
C LYS A 130 2.24 5.98 -6.05
N ALA A 131 3.01 6.84 -6.72
CA ALA A 131 4.41 6.57 -7.03
C ALA A 131 5.25 6.31 -5.78
N LEU A 132 4.99 7.04 -4.68
CA LEU A 132 5.66 6.81 -3.40
C LEU A 132 5.18 5.53 -2.70
N GLN A 133 3.88 5.22 -2.80
CA GLN A 133 3.28 4.03 -2.18
C GLN A 133 3.66 2.72 -2.88
N ASP A 134 3.93 2.76 -4.19
CA ASP A 134 4.44 1.61 -4.95
C ASP A 134 5.84 1.18 -4.45
N ASP A 135 6.53 2.05 -3.70
CA ASP A 135 7.74 1.73 -2.95
C ASP A 135 7.47 1.74 -1.42
N ALA A 136 8.50 1.60 -0.60
CA ALA A 136 8.41 1.51 0.84
C ALA A 136 8.11 2.85 1.55
N PHE A 137 7.72 3.90 0.83
CA PHE A 137 7.51 5.24 1.42
C PHE A 137 6.11 5.43 2.03
N ILE A 138 6.04 6.36 2.98
CA ILE A 138 4.85 6.83 3.69
C ILE A 138 4.67 8.33 3.39
N PRO A 139 3.71 8.72 2.54
CA PRO A 139 3.48 10.12 2.20
C PRO A 139 2.89 10.89 3.39
N VAL A 140 3.44 12.07 3.69
CA VAL A 140 2.95 13.00 4.71
C VAL A 140 2.56 14.32 4.03
N ILE A 141 1.26 14.61 3.97
CA ILE A 141 0.70 15.68 3.14
C ILE A 141 0.29 16.88 3.99
N SER A 142 0.83 18.05 3.64
CA SER A 142 0.33 19.35 4.08
C SER A 142 -0.80 19.83 3.16
N PRO A 143 -1.98 20.22 3.69
CA PRO A 143 -3.16 20.57 2.90
C PRO A 143 -3.09 22.00 2.33
N VAL A 144 -2.06 22.28 1.52
CA VAL A 144 -1.88 23.54 0.80
C VAL A 144 -2.07 23.29 -0.69
N GLY A 145 -3.22 23.71 -1.24
CA GLY A 145 -3.58 23.49 -2.64
C GLY A 145 -3.10 24.57 -3.60
N TYR A 146 -3.11 24.23 -4.89
CA TYR A 146 -2.80 25.09 -6.02
C TYR A 146 -4.07 25.77 -6.55
N GLY A 147 -4.06 27.11 -6.68
CA GLY A 147 -5.19 27.93 -7.12
C GLY A 147 -5.15 28.30 -8.61
N ALA A 148 -6.31 28.33 -9.28
CA ALA A 148 -6.45 28.62 -10.71
C ALA A 148 -6.03 30.06 -11.14
N ASP A 149 -5.80 30.96 -10.20
CA ASP A 149 -5.51 32.38 -10.46
C ASP A 149 -4.06 32.63 -10.93
N GLY A 150 -3.24 31.58 -11.02
CA GLY A 150 -1.89 31.58 -11.58
C GLY A 150 -1.77 30.91 -12.94
N GLN A 151 -2.66 31.22 -13.90
CA GLN A 151 -2.62 30.81 -15.31
C GLN A 151 -2.37 29.31 -15.58
N SER A 152 -3.44 28.56 -15.83
CA SER A 152 -3.70 27.94 -17.15
C SER A 152 -4.97 27.11 -17.12
N SER A 153 -5.88 27.43 -18.04
CA SER A 153 -6.94 26.51 -18.43
C SER A 153 -6.31 25.31 -19.13
N GLU A 154 -5.89 24.29 -18.38
CA GLU A 154 -5.62 22.99 -18.96
C GLU A 154 -6.85 22.10 -18.78
N LYS A 155 -7.59 21.95 -19.90
CA LYS A 155 -8.40 20.74 -20.14
C LYS A 155 -7.56 19.51 -19.75
N PRO A 156 -8.16 18.41 -19.25
CA PRO A 156 -7.38 17.25 -18.78
C PRO A 156 -6.50 16.73 -19.93
N VAL A 157 -5.22 17.08 -19.88
CA VAL A 157 -4.21 16.48 -20.74
C VAL A 157 -4.00 15.10 -20.18
N ASN A 158 -4.42 14.08 -20.93
CA ASN A 158 -3.97 12.70 -20.72
C ASN A 158 -2.44 12.69 -20.82
N LYS A 159 -1.75 12.98 -19.71
CA LYS A 159 -0.30 12.89 -19.61
C LYS A 159 0.08 11.47 -19.98
N ARG A 160 0.88 11.35 -21.02
CA ARG A 160 1.37 10.06 -21.52
C ARG A 160 2.30 9.51 -20.43
N ALA A 161 1.79 8.56 -19.64
CA ALA A 161 2.58 7.88 -18.60
C ALA A 161 3.95 7.47 -19.16
N SER A 162 5.00 7.66 -18.36
CA SER A 162 6.36 7.25 -18.75
C SER A 162 6.37 5.74 -19.05
N PRO A 163 7.31 5.21 -19.86
CA PRO A 163 7.27 3.80 -20.26
C PRO A 163 7.21 2.80 -19.09
N GLY A 164 7.82 3.15 -17.95
CA GLY A 164 7.76 2.39 -16.69
C GLY A 164 6.40 2.50 -15.98
N GLU A 165 5.89 3.73 -15.80
CA GLU A 165 4.56 3.97 -15.22
C GLU A 165 3.46 3.25 -16.00
N ARG A 166 3.53 3.29 -17.35
CA ARG A 166 2.54 2.62 -18.20
C ARG A 166 2.59 1.10 -18.03
N ARG A 167 3.79 0.51 -17.91
CA ARG A 167 3.96 -0.93 -17.66
C ARG A 167 3.29 -1.35 -16.36
N LEU A 168 3.50 -0.59 -15.28
CA LEU A 168 2.90 -0.85 -13.98
C LEU A 168 1.38 -0.66 -14.00
N GLN A 169 0.89 0.41 -14.64
CA GLN A 169 -0.54 0.68 -14.79
C GLN A 169 -1.28 -0.47 -15.51
N ILE A 170 -0.64 -1.06 -16.53
CA ILE A 170 -1.17 -2.23 -17.24
C ILE A 170 -1.30 -3.42 -16.29
N LEU A 171 -0.26 -3.71 -15.49
CA LEU A 171 -0.27 -4.82 -14.53
C LEU A 171 -1.31 -4.63 -13.42
N GLN A 172 -1.40 -3.42 -12.85
CA GLN A 172 -2.42 -3.07 -11.85
C GLN A 172 -3.83 -3.26 -12.40
N THR A 173 -4.08 -2.79 -13.63
CA THR A 173 -5.40 -2.95 -14.26
C THR A 173 -5.71 -4.40 -14.57
N LEU A 174 -4.72 -5.19 -14.99
CA LEU A 174 -4.86 -6.62 -15.18
C LEU A 174 -5.22 -7.33 -13.86
N ALA A 175 -4.53 -7.01 -12.76
CA ALA A 175 -4.84 -7.55 -11.44
C ALA A 175 -6.27 -7.18 -10.97
N GLN A 176 -6.71 -5.94 -11.18
CA GLN A 176 -8.07 -5.50 -10.86
C GLN A 176 -9.14 -6.23 -11.69
N LEU A 177 -8.84 -6.50 -12.97
CA LEU A 177 -9.75 -7.28 -13.80
C LEU A 177 -9.86 -8.73 -13.30
N LEU A 178 -8.77 -9.29 -12.80
CA LEU A 178 -8.75 -10.63 -12.19
C LEU A 178 -9.52 -10.71 -10.87
N GLU A 179 -9.76 -9.60 -10.18
CA GLU A 179 -10.58 -9.56 -8.96
C GLU A 179 -12.09 -9.66 -9.24
N LYS A 180 -12.56 -9.40 -10.47
CA LYS A 180 -13.99 -9.41 -10.76
C LYS A 180 -14.55 -10.85 -10.76
N PRO A 181 -15.52 -11.22 -9.88
CA PRO A 181 -16.15 -12.55 -9.87
C PRO A 181 -16.83 -12.88 -11.21
N GLY A 182 -16.73 -14.14 -11.65
CA GLY A 182 -17.35 -14.62 -12.88
C GLY A 182 -16.61 -14.26 -14.19
N THR A 183 -15.45 -13.60 -14.10
CA THR A 183 -14.66 -13.30 -15.30
C THR A 183 -13.82 -14.52 -15.70
N GLU A 184 -14.37 -15.39 -16.55
CA GLU A 184 -13.68 -16.61 -17.01
C GLU A 184 -12.48 -16.34 -17.93
N ARG A 185 -12.47 -15.21 -18.63
CA ARG A 185 -11.37 -14.87 -19.55
C ARG A 185 -11.09 -13.38 -19.59
N ILE A 186 -9.87 -13.01 -19.19
CA ILE A 186 -9.37 -11.66 -19.45
C ILE A 186 -9.01 -11.53 -20.93
N THR A 187 -9.52 -10.51 -21.61
CA THR A 187 -9.11 -10.20 -22.99
C THR A 187 -8.27 -8.93 -23.01
N THR A 188 -7.34 -8.84 -23.96
CA THR A 188 -6.55 -7.62 -24.22
C THR A 188 -7.46 -6.44 -24.55
N ALA A 189 -8.58 -6.69 -25.23
CA ALA A 189 -9.64 -5.71 -25.48
C ALA A 189 -10.25 -5.15 -24.19
N ALA A 190 -10.58 -6.01 -23.22
CA ALA A 190 -11.13 -5.57 -21.93
C ALA A 190 -10.11 -4.74 -21.13
N LEU A 191 -8.83 -5.15 -21.15
CA LEU A 191 -7.74 -4.43 -20.51
C LEU A 191 -7.50 -3.05 -21.14
N ALA A 192 -7.45 -2.99 -22.48
CA ALA A 192 -7.28 -1.76 -23.24
C ALA A 192 -8.44 -0.78 -23.01
N ARG A 193 -9.68 -1.29 -22.98
CA ARG A 193 -10.88 -0.51 -22.68
C ARG A 193 -10.82 0.10 -21.28
N GLN A 194 -10.43 -0.68 -20.27
CA GLN A 194 -10.34 -0.17 -18.90
C GLN A 194 -9.25 0.90 -18.73
N LEU A 195 -8.17 0.79 -19.52
CA LEU A 195 -7.09 1.78 -19.58
C LEU A 195 -7.36 2.97 -20.52
N GLN A 196 -8.46 2.96 -21.26
CA GLN A 196 -8.79 3.93 -22.31
C GLN A 196 -7.67 4.09 -23.37
N VAL A 197 -7.07 2.97 -23.79
CA VAL A 197 -6.04 2.93 -24.84
C VAL A 197 -6.41 1.92 -25.94
N SER A 198 -5.68 1.92 -27.05
CA SER A 198 -5.80 0.86 -28.06
C SER A 198 -5.08 -0.41 -27.61
N GLU A 199 -5.53 -1.57 -28.08
CA GLU A 199 -4.83 -2.85 -27.80
C GLU A 199 -3.38 -2.81 -28.29
N ALA A 200 -3.13 -2.19 -29.46
CA ALA A 200 -1.79 -1.98 -29.99
C ALA A 200 -0.88 -1.14 -29.06
N ALA A 201 -1.44 -0.29 -28.20
CA ALA A 201 -0.66 0.45 -27.22
C ALA A 201 -0.13 -0.45 -26.08
N LEU A 202 -0.89 -1.48 -25.69
CA LEU A 202 -0.45 -2.46 -24.70
C LEU A 202 0.78 -3.22 -25.17
N TYR A 203 0.80 -3.58 -26.47
CA TYR A 203 1.89 -4.36 -27.06
C TYR A 203 3.22 -3.62 -27.17
N ARG A 204 3.23 -2.30 -26.94
CA ARG A 204 4.48 -1.52 -26.84
C ARG A 204 5.23 -1.78 -25.53
N HIS A 205 4.53 -2.26 -24.51
CA HIS A 205 5.09 -2.51 -23.17
C HIS A 205 5.23 -4.01 -22.88
N PHE A 206 4.39 -4.85 -23.48
CA PHE A 206 4.43 -6.30 -23.34
C PHE A 206 4.26 -6.96 -24.70
N ALA A 207 5.21 -7.79 -25.12
CA ALA A 207 5.16 -8.44 -26.43
C ALA A 207 3.97 -9.40 -26.59
N SER A 208 3.43 -9.90 -25.48
CA SER A 208 2.27 -10.79 -25.47
C SER A 208 1.46 -10.67 -24.19
N LYS A 209 0.23 -11.20 -24.21
CA LYS A 209 -0.57 -11.37 -22.99
C LYS A 209 0.13 -12.27 -21.97
N ALA A 210 0.80 -13.34 -22.42
CA ALA A 210 1.58 -14.22 -21.54
C ALA A 210 2.68 -13.46 -20.78
N GLN A 211 3.38 -12.51 -21.42
CA GLN A 211 4.35 -11.66 -20.73
C GLN A 211 3.74 -10.76 -19.65
N MET A 212 2.48 -10.36 -19.79
CA MET A 212 1.79 -9.61 -18.73
C MET A 212 1.57 -10.50 -17.50
N PHE A 213 1.13 -11.75 -17.70
CA PHE A 213 0.99 -12.72 -16.62
C PHE A 213 2.35 -13.10 -16.02
N GLU A 214 3.39 -13.27 -16.82
CA GLU A 214 4.74 -13.51 -16.32
C GLU A 214 5.20 -12.40 -15.38
N ALA A 215 4.99 -11.14 -15.77
CA ALA A 215 5.35 -10.02 -14.91
C ALA A 215 4.52 -9.97 -13.61
N LEU A 216 3.27 -10.43 -13.62
CA LEU A 216 2.49 -10.60 -12.39
C LEU A 216 3.02 -11.74 -11.52
N ILE A 217 3.43 -12.86 -12.13
CA ILE A 217 4.06 -13.97 -11.40
C ILE A 217 5.41 -13.55 -10.83
N ASP A 218 6.23 -12.82 -11.59
CA ASP A 218 7.50 -12.23 -11.13
C ASP A 218 7.25 -11.37 -9.89
N PHE A 219 6.27 -10.47 -9.95
CA PHE A 219 5.89 -9.62 -8.82
C PHE A 219 5.47 -10.43 -7.59
N ILE A 220 4.66 -11.49 -7.77
CA ILE A 220 4.24 -12.37 -6.67
C ILE A 220 5.46 -13.09 -6.08
N GLU A 221 6.33 -13.68 -6.91
CA GLU A 221 7.55 -14.36 -6.49
C GLU A 221 8.45 -13.42 -5.69
N ASP A 222 8.80 -12.26 -6.26
CA ASP A 222 9.70 -11.28 -5.66
C ASP A 222 9.16 -10.80 -4.31
N THR A 223 7.86 -10.47 -4.25
CA THR A 223 7.23 -9.98 -3.02
C THR A 223 7.19 -11.05 -1.92
N VAL A 224 6.67 -12.25 -2.24
CA VAL A 224 6.49 -13.31 -1.25
C VAL A 224 7.84 -13.82 -0.74
N PHE A 225 8.81 -14.06 -1.63
CA PHE A 225 10.11 -14.56 -1.20
C PHE A 225 10.96 -13.51 -0.49
N ALA A 226 10.84 -12.22 -0.83
CA ALA A 226 11.44 -11.16 -0.02
C ALA A 226 10.90 -11.16 1.42
N LEU A 227 9.58 -11.29 1.60
CA LEU A 227 8.95 -11.37 2.92
C LEU A 227 9.35 -12.63 3.69
N ILE A 228 9.43 -13.79 3.02
CA ILE A 228 9.93 -15.04 3.63
C ILE A 228 11.37 -14.84 4.13
N ASN A 229 12.23 -14.23 3.33
CA ASN A 229 13.61 -13.95 3.72
C ASN A 229 13.68 -13.02 4.93
N GLN A 230 12.84 -11.99 5.00
CA GLN A 230 12.75 -11.09 6.16
C GLN A 230 12.29 -11.83 7.42
N ILE A 231 11.27 -12.70 7.32
CA ILE A 231 10.80 -13.53 8.45
C ILE A 231 11.92 -14.43 8.97
N ASN A 232 12.70 -15.02 8.07
CA ASN A 232 13.83 -15.88 8.43
C ASN A 232 14.99 -15.09 9.08
N GLN A 233 15.16 -13.80 8.74
CA GLN A 233 16.24 -12.95 9.27
C GLN A 233 15.88 -12.28 10.61
N ALA A 234 14.62 -11.87 10.80
CA ALA A 234 14.18 -11.07 11.94
C ALA A 234 14.38 -11.73 13.33
N GLU A 235 14.65 -13.03 13.37
CA GLU A 235 14.77 -13.78 14.63
C GLU A 235 16.14 -14.46 14.82
N GLN A 236 17.16 -14.13 14.02
CA GLN A 236 18.52 -14.67 14.20
C GLN A 236 19.27 -14.04 15.39
N ASN A 237 18.65 -13.97 16.57
CA ASN A 237 19.32 -13.50 17.80
C ASN A 237 19.96 -14.70 18.53
N PRO A 238 21.30 -14.76 18.67
CA PRO A 238 22.04 -16.01 18.93
C PRO A 238 22.18 -16.37 20.42
N ALA A 239 21.14 -16.20 21.24
CA ALA A 239 21.23 -16.47 22.67
C ALA A 239 20.28 -17.61 23.10
N GLN A 240 20.85 -18.83 23.20
CA GLN A 240 20.46 -19.99 24.04
C GLN A 240 19.96 -21.27 23.32
N PRO A 241 20.21 -22.48 23.91
CA PRO A 241 20.20 -23.75 23.19
C PRO A 241 18.86 -24.51 23.20
N ASP A 242 18.63 -25.22 22.10
CA ASP A 242 17.83 -26.43 21.84
C ASP A 242 16.31 -26.46 22.06
N ALA A 243 15.74 -25.85 23.09
CA ALA A 243 14.27 -25.82 23.28
C ALA A 243 13.62 -24.62 22.58
N GLN A 244 14.30 -23.46 22.63
CA GLN A 244 13.84 -22.24 21.99
C GLN A 244 13.98 -22.29 20.47
N SER A 245 15.01 -22.96 19.93
CA SER A 245 15.23 -23.11 18.48
C SER A 245 14.13 -23.96 17.82
N ALA A 246 13.65 -25.00 18.49
CA ALA A 246 12.57 -25.83 17.97
C ALA A 246 11.24 -25.06 17.91
N GLN A 247 10.92 -24.31 18.96
CA GLN A 247 9.74 -23.44 19.02
C GLN A 247 9.84 -22.28 18.02
N GLN A 248 11.05 -21.77 17.80
CA GLN A 248 11.33 -20.73 16.82
C GLN A 248 11.09 -21.21 15.39
N GLY A 249 11.61 -22.39 15.00
CA GLY A 249 11.36 -22.95 13.66
C GLY A 249 9.87 -23.17 13.39
N ARG A 250 9.09 -23.56 14.41
CA ARG A 250 7.62 -23.64 14.34
C ARG A 250 6.99 -22.26 14.15
N ALA A 251 7.38 -21.29 14.96
CA ALA A 251 6.86 -19.92 14.87
C ALA A 251 7.15 -19.28 13.50
N GLN A 252 8.35 -19.49 12.94
CA GLN A 252 8.72 -19.03 11.60
C GLN A 252 7.87 -19.68 10.52
N ALA A 253 7.67 -21.00 10.56
CA ALA A 253 6.80 -21.69 9.61
C ALA A 253 5.34 -21.18 9.69
N LEU A 254 4.82 -20.94 10.89
CA LEU A 254 3.50 -20.34 11.09
C LEU A 254 3.40 -18.93 10.52
N ARG A 255 4.43 -18.09 10.70
CA ARG A 255 4.47 -16.73 10.14
C ARG A 255 4.57 -16.72 8.62
N ILE A 256 5.33 -17.64 8.02
CA ILE A 256 5.39 -17.80 6.56
C ILE A 256 4.03 -18.20 6.00
N ALA A 257 3.37 -19.18 6.63
CA ALA A 257 2.02 -19.61 6.28
C ALA A 257 1.01 -18.45 6.39
N ALA A 258 1.04 -17.74 7.52
CA ALA A 258 0.24 -16.57 7.79
C ALA A 258 0.40 -15.47 6.73
N MET A 259 1.65 -15.17 6.39
CA MET A 259 1.99 -14.12 5.43
C MET A 259 1.42 -14.42 4.06
N LEU A 260 1.50 -15.67 3.56
CA LEU A 260 0.95 -16.01 2.25
C LEU A 260 -0.59 -15.89 2.21
N LEU A 261 -1.28 -16.30 3.29
CA LEU A 261 -2.73 -16.13 3.40
C LEU A 261 -3.13 -14.65 3.45
N GLN A 262 -2.40 -13.82 4.19
CA GLN A 262 -2.63 -12.37 4.26
C GLN A 262 -2.32 -11.68 2.92
N PHE A 263 -1.25 -12.09 2.24
CA PHE A 263 -0.92 -11.62 0.89
C PHE A 263 -2.09 -11.89 -0.06
N ALA A 264 -2.63 -13.11 -0.04
CA ALA A 264 -3.76 -13.49 -0.87
C ALA A 264 -5.02 -12.67 -0.57
N GLU A 265 -5.36 -12.52 0.72
CA GLU A 265 -6.51 -11.71 1.14
C GLU A 265 -6.46 -10.29 0.58
N LYS A 266 -5.31 -9.64 0.68
CA LYS A 266 -5.07 -8.28 0.19
C LYS A 266 -4.96 -8.17 -1.32
N ASN A 267 -4.70 -9.28 -2.01
CA ASN A 267 -4.49 -9.32 -3.46
C ASN A 267 -5.40 -10.38 -4.12
N PRO A 268 -6.72 -10.15 -4.19
CA PRO A 268 -7.68 -11.10 -4.78
C PRO A 268 -7.31 -11.55 -6.20
N GLY A 269 -6.92 -10.59 -7.07
CA GLY A 269 -6.52 -10.88 -8.44
C GLY A 269 -5.27 -11.76 -8.54
N MET A 270 -4.27 -11.52 -7.68
CA MET A 270 -3.06 -12.35 -7.61
C MET A 270 -3.36 -13.75 -7.06
N THR A 271 -4.36 -13.87 -6.19
CA THR A 271 -4.78 -15.18 -5.67
C THR A 271 -5.36 -16.06 -6.78
N ARG A 272 -6.04 -15.49 -7.78
CA ARG A 272 -6.47 -16.27 -8.98
C ARG A 272 -5.31 -16.74 -9.85
N ILE A 273 -4.19 -16.02 -9.83
CA ILE A 273 -2.97 -16.46 -10.50
C ILE A 273 -2.35 -17.60 -9.71
N LEU A 274 -2.21 -17.45 -8.38
CA LEU A 274 -1.68 -18.48 -7.48
C LEU A 274 -2.51 -19.76 -7.49
N THR A 275 -3.83 -19.69 -7.63
CA THR A 275 -4.69 -20.88 -7.74
C THR A 275 -4.72 -21.48 -9.14
N GLY A 276 -4.07 -20.84 -10.12
CA GLY A 276 -4.05 -21.26 -11.52
C GLY A 276 -5.34 -20.98 -12.29
N GLU A 277 -6.42 -20.54 -11.64
CA GLU A 277 -7.72 -20.25 -12.29
C GLU A 277 -7.57 -19.25 -13.44
N ALA A 278 -6.74 -18.22 -13.26
CA ALA A 278 -6.49 -17.20 -14.29
C ALA A 278 -5.65 -17.69 -15.48
N LEU A 279 -5.01 -18.84 -15.35
CA LEU A 279 -3.98 -19.34 -16.28
C LEU A 279 -4.47 -20.51 -17.14
N VAL A 280 -5.69 -21.01 -16.92
CA VAL A 280 -6.25 -22.20 -17.61
C VAL A 280 -6.26 -22.05 -19.13
N LEU A 281 -6.56 -20.85 -19.64
CA LEU A 281 -6.63 -20.54 -21.07
C LEU A 281 -5.36 -19.87 -21.61
N GLU A 282 -4.30 -19.82 -20.79
CA GLU A 282 -3.02 -19.22 -21.13
C GLU A 282 -1.97 -20.29 -21.43
N ASN A 283 -0.73 -19.86 -21.65
CA ASN A 283 0.36 -20.79 -21.93
C ASN A 283 0.65 -21.69 -20.71
N GLU A 284 0.76 -23.00 -20.94
CA GLU A 284 0.98 -24.04 -19.92
C GLU A 284 2.21 -23.74 -19.03
N ARG A 285 3.25 -23.11 -19.58
CA ARG A 285 4.45 -22.70 -18.83
C ARG A 285 4.15 -21.80 -17.63
N LEU A 286 3.05 -21.03 -17.68
CA LEU A 286 2.66 -20.16 -16.57
C LEU A 286 2.15 -20.97 -15.39
N GLN A 287 1.45 -22.09 -15.66
CA GLN A 287 1.00 -23.01 -14.62
C GLN A 287 2.19 -23.74 -14.01
N GLU A 288 3.16 -24.16 -14.82
CA GLU A 288 4.43 -24.73 -14.35
C GLU A 288 5.19 -23.77 -13.41
N ARG A 289 5.18 -22.46 -13.71
CA ARG A 289 5.76 -21.45 -12.81
C ARG A 289 5.05 -21.35 -11.47
N ILE A 290 3.72 -21.47 -11.44
CA ILE A 290 2.96 -21.47 -10.18
C ILE A 290 3.21 -22.74 -9.37
N LEU A 291 3.33 -23.89 -10.03
CA LEU A 291 3.77 -25.14 -9.39
C LEU A 291 5.15 -24.95 -8.74
N LEU A 292 6.11 -24.41 -9.49
CA LEU A 292 7.46 -24.12 -8.98
C LEU A 292 7.46 -23.11 -7.82
N PHE A 293 6.57 -22.10 -7.85
CA PHE A 293 6.38 -21.19 -6.73
C PHE A 293 5.99 -21.94 -5.46
N PHE A 294 5.02 -22.86 -5.53
CA PHE A 294 4.62 -23.65 -4.37
C PHE A 294 5.68 -24.66 -3.92
N ASP A 295 6.45 -25.23 -4.84
CA ASP A 295 7.60 -26.08 -4.50
C ASP A 295 8.65 -25.31 -3.69
N LYS A 296 8.97 -24.08 -4.11
CA LYS A 296 9.89 -23.17 -3.39
C LYS A 296 9.30 -22.74 -2.04
N PHE A 297 8.01 -22.42 -1.99
CA PHE A 297 7.31 -22.07 -0.76
C PHE A 297 7.33 -23.23 0.26
N GLU A 298 7.04 -24.45 -0.19
CA GLU A 298 7.12 -25.65 0.64
C GLU A 298 8.56 -25.91 1.11
N ALA A 299 9.55 -25.72 0.24
CA ALA A 299 10.97 -25.83 0.62
C ALA A 299 11.35 -24.83 1.73
N ALA A 300 10.84 -23.59 1.67
CA ALA A 300 11.05 -22.59 2.72
C ALA A 300 10.40 -22.99 4.06
N LEU A 301 9.18 -23.55 4.04
CA LEU A 301 8.56 -24.11 5.25
C LEU A 301 9.36 -25.28 5.81
N ARG A 302 9.78 -26.21 4.95
CA ARG A 302 10.57 -27.40 5.31
C ARG A 302 11.89 -27.02 5.98
N GLN A 303 12.57 -25.99 5.50
CA GLN A 303 13.81 -25.50 6.10
C GLN A 303 13.61 -25.07 7.56
N ASN A 304 12.56 -24.30 7.85
CA ASN A 304 12.22 -23.85 9.19
C ASN A 304 11.74 -25.02 10.08
N LEU A 305 10.93 -25.91 9.53
CA LEU A 305 10.40 -27.08 10.25
C LEU A 305 11.47 -28.14 10.55
N ARG A 306 12.58 -28.19 9.79
CA ARG A 306 13.71 -29.06 10.09
C ARG A 306 14.40 -28.65 11.39
N VAL A 307 14.51 -27.35 11.66
CA VAL A 307 15.00 -26.82 12.94
C VAL A 307 14.03 -27.19 14.07
N ALA A 308 12.72 -27.06 13.82
CA ALA A 308 11.67 -27.50 14.74
C ALA A 308 11.71 -28.99 15.09
N ALA A 309 12.19 -29.82 14.17
CA ALA A 309 12.20 -31.27 14.30
C ALA A 309 13.51 -31.82 14.89
N ALA A 310 14.41 -30.98 15.41
CA ALA A 310 15.73 -31.39 15.89
C ALA A 310 15.71 -32.55 16.91
N GLN A 311 14.65 -32.64 17.73
CA GLN A 311 14.46 -33.69 18.74
C GLN A 311 13.65 -34.90 18.25
N SER A 312 13.19 -34.90 16.99
CA SER A 312 12.45 -36.01 16.40
C SER A 312 13.37 -37.18 16.05
N ALA A 313 12.89 -38.41 16.16
CA ALA A 313 13.61 -39.59 15.66
C ALA A 313 13.77 -39.59 14.13
N THR A 314 12.90 -38.87 13.41
CA THR A 314 12.95 -38.73 11.94
C THR A 314 12.74 -37.27 11.51
N PRO A 315 13.72 -36.36 11.74
CA PRO A 315 13.53 -34.92 11.54
C PRO A 315 13.18 -34.53 10.11
N THR A 316 13.84 -35.15 9.13
CA THR A 316 13.61 -34.88 7.69
C THR A 316 12.21 -35.31 7.26
N VAL A 317 11.76 -36.50 7.67
CA VAL A 317 10.43 -37.01 7.34
C VAL A 317 9.35 -36.13 7.95
N TYR A 318 9.52 -35.75 9.23
CA TYR A 318 8.62 -34.84 9.92
C TYR A 318 8.51 -33.49 9.20
N ALA A 319 9.64 -32.86 8.90
CA ALA A 319 9.66 -31.55 8.23
C ALA A 319 9.01 -31.60 6.84
N ASN A 320 9.27 -32.66 6.06
CA ASN A 320 8.68 -32.83 4.74
C ASN A 320 7.15 -32.98 4.81
N GLN A 321 6.65 -33.87 5.66
CA GLN A 321 5.22 -34.12 5.79
C GLN A 321 4.46 -32.89 6.30
N ARG A 322 5.05 -32.19 7.28
CA ARG A 322 4.46 -30.97 7.85
C ARG A 322 4.42 -29.83 6.84
N ALA A 323 5.51 -29.60 6.10
CA ALA A 323 5.55 -28.58 5.07
C ALA A 323 4.51 -28.84 3.98
N ALA A 324 4.41 -30.09 3.50
CA ALA A 324 3.42 -30.49 2.50
C ALA A 324 1.98 -30.29 2.98
N LEU A 325 1.68 -30.66 4.24
CA LEU A 325 0.34 -30.49 4.81
C LEU A 325 -0.05 -29.01 4.96
N ILE A 326 0.89 -28.15 5.40
CA ILE A 326 0.68 -26.71 5.49
C ILE A 326 0.46 -26.11 4.09
N SER A 327 1.31 -26.47 3.12
CA SER A 327 1.20 -26.03 1.74
C SER A 327 -0.16 -26.39 1.13
N ALA A 328 -0.59 -27.65 1.28
CA ALA A 328 -1.88 -28.13 0.79
C ALA A 328 -3.06 -27.39 1.45
N THR A 329 -2.97 -27.14 2.76
CA THR A 329 -4.01 -26.39 3.49
C THR A 329 -4.12 -24.96 3.00
N ILE A 330 -2.99 -24.28 2.81
CA ILE A 330 -2.96 -22.90 2.29
C ILE A 330 -3.57 -22.86 0.90
N GLN A 331 -3.13 -23.73 -0.02
CA GLN A 331 -3.69 -23.81 -1.37
C GLN A 331 -5.20 -24.04 -1.35
N GLY A 332 -5.70 -24.90 -0.44
CA GLY A 332 -7.13 -25.10 -0.22
C GLY A 332 -7.87 -23.84 0.25
N CYS A 333 -7.27 -23.06 1.16
CA CYS A 333 -7.81 -21.76 1.58
C CYS A 333 -7.84 -20.74 0.44
N LEU A 334 -6.77 -20.65 -0.35
CA LEU A 334 -6.71 -19.76 -1.51
C LEU A 334 -7.79 -20.11 -2.54
N LEU A 335 -7.95 -21.39 -2.84
CA LEU A 335 -8.97 -21.87 -3.76
C LEU A 335 -10.39 -21.60 -3.24
N ARG A 336 -10.64 -21.80 -1.94
CA ARG A 336 -11.92 -21.48 -1.30
C ARG A 336 -12.21 -19.98 -1.38
N TYR A 337 -11.21 -19.13 -1.17
CA TYR A 337 -11.33 -17.68 -1.29
C TYR A 337 -11.74 -17.28 -2.71
N CYS A 338 -11.03 -17.78 -3.74
CA CYS A 338 -11.37 -17.54 -5.15
C CYS A 338 -12.79 -18.03 -5.51
N ARG A 339 -13.14 -19.27 -5.16
CA ARG A 339 -14.45 -19.88 -5.45
C ARG A 339 -15.61 -19.18 -4.76
N SER A 340 -15.37 -18.56 -3.60
CA SER A 340 -16.39 -17.78 -2.90
C SER A 340 -16.65 -16.40 -3.54
N GLY A 341 -15.90 -16.04 -4.59
CA GLY A 341 -15.88 -14.69 -5.13
C GLY A 341 -15.27 -13.69 -4.15
N PHE A 342 -14.23 -14.12 -3.44
CA PHE A 342 -13.49 -13.32 -2.44
C PHE A 342 -14.29 -12.93 -1.19
N LYS A 343 -15.30 -13.73 -0.83
CA LYS A 343 -16.16 -13.48 0.34
C LYS A 343 -15.73 -14.22 1.60
N ARG A 344 -15.17 -15.43 1.45
CA ARG A 344 -14.64 -16.23 2.56
C ARG A 344 -13.15 -16.01 2.68
N LEU A 345 -12.73 -15.20 3.64
CA LEU A 345 -11.34 -14.76 3.74
C LEU A 345 -10.41 -15.97 3.97
N PRO A 346 -9.23 -15.99 3.32
CA PRO A 346 -8.28 -17.09 3.49
C PRO A 346 -7.68 -17.11 4.91
N THR A 347 -7.79 -16.00 5.66
CA THR A 347 -7.35 -15.90 7.06
C THR A 347 -8.43 -16.25 8.09
N GLU A 348 -9.66 -16.58 7.66
CA GLU A 348 -10.71 -17.11 8.55
C GLU A 348 -10.18 -18.31 9.33
N ASP A 349 -10.31 -18.27 10.66
CA ASP A 349 -9.87 -19.30 11.62
C ASP A 349 -8.37 -19.67 11.53
N MET A 350 -7.55 -18.82 10.92
CA MET A 350 -6.15 -19.12 10.60
C MET A 350 -5.31 -19.47 11.84
N ALA A 351 -5.50 -18.74 12.95
CA ALA A 351 -4.76 -18.99 14.19
C ALA A 351 -5.04 -20.40 14.75
N GLN A 352 -6.29 -20.86 14.65
CA GLN A 352 -6.72 -22.17 15.16
C GLN A 352 -6.29 -23.29 14.20
N ASN A 353 -6.49 -23.09 12.89
CA ASN A 353 -6.17 -24.09 11.88
C ASN A 353 -4.65 -24.33 11.76
N LEU A 354 -3.83 -23.26 11.74
CA LEU A 354 -2.38 -23.41 11.58
C LEU A 354 -1.72 -24.02 12.82
N GLN A 355 -2.22 -23.76 14.03
CA GLN A 355 -1.72 -24.38 15.26
C GLN A 355 -1.90 -25.91 15.28
N LEU A 356 -2.90 -26.44 14.59
CA LEU A 356 -3.09 -27.90 14.46
C LEU A 356 -2.08 -28.55 13.51
N LEU A 357 -1.44 -27.75 12.65
CA LEU A 357 -0.59 -28.24 11.56
C LEU A 357 0.91 -28.25 11.90
N VAL A 358 1.35 -27.50 12.90
CA VAL A 358 2.77 -27.28 13.27
C VAL A 358 3.09 -27.88 14.63
#